data_AF-A0A9L0RPW6-F1
#
_entry.id   AF-A0A9L0RPW6-F1
#
_cell.length_a   1.000
_cell.length_b   1.000
_cell.length_c   1.000
_cell.angle_alpha   90.00
_cell.angle_beta   90.00
_cell.angle_gamma   90.00
#
_symmetry.space_group_name_H-M   'P 1'
#
loop_
_entity.id
_entity.type
_entity.pdbx_description
1 polymer ?
#
loop_
_entity_poly.entity_id
_entity_poly.type
_entity_poly.pdbx_seq_one_letter_code
_entity_poly.pdbx_strand_id
1 'polypeptide(L)'
;MVDPYTPAPAPRSRASAPLSLSAPARPRRPRCLETGRGVLMAKFVLAGRADCPYYAKAELLADYLQKNLPDFRIHKITQHPHVWEEWLEHLCEKNKWSHTTSPIIWRELLDRGGKGMLLGGYNEFLEHAQLYYSVTSSMTTELMKTIAQENLETHVEKELEGESLKGLLSPLQVWITSASAPACYNLIPILTSGEVFGTQTELSIVLFDSKDAEEKLHILASETHDLVSPFLRSISVCTRVQEAFRQAHVVIVLDDSTDKEVYTLEECIRSRVPLCRLYGYLIEKNAHDSVRVIVGGKTFVNLKTVLLMRYAPSIAHNIVAVALGVEGQARAALARKLRTTPASIKDVIIWGNISGNNYVDLRKAKVYRYESAIWGPPYFSRPVLSLIFDSEWVNGEFVTTLRKLTATGQQLRGMLTAHSIATTLKYWYHGSPPGEIVSLGVLSEGQFGVPEGIVFSMPVKFENGTWKVLTDLKDVEISEKVMTRMTSDLIQEKLVALGDLINFQPYQSEADVALKNQKTALPTTDDNQENQRTSDEHQDSVSSDLIQDEEKDVVMSNDVDSSDLIPQTISEKPRSQEPTNDSEGKSVEQQQITLDQL
;
A
#
# COMPACT_ATOMS: atom_id res chain seq x y z
N MET A 1 32.53 -3.08 -13.51
CA MET A 1 32.35 -3.86 -12.26
C MET A 1 33.05 -3.11 -11.16
N VAL A 2 32.36 -2.84 -10.04
CA VAL A 2 32.92 -2.25 -8.82
C VAL A 2 32.32 -3.03 -7.65
N ASP A 3 33.10 -3.25 -6.60
CA ASP A 3 32.85 -4.27 -5.58
C ASP A 3 31.85 -3.77 -4.50
N PRO A 4 30.74 -4.49 -4.22
CA PRO A 4 29.74 -4.05 -3.25
C PRO A 4 30.17 -4.20 -1.77
N TYR A 5 31.31 -4.85 -1.47
CA TYR A 5 31.74 -5.14 -0.08
C TYR A 5 32.86 -4.23 0.44
N THR A 6 32.79 -2.92 0.18
CA THR A 6 33.64 -1.93 0.86
C THR A 6 32.97 -1.46 2.16
N PRO A 7 33.53 -1.74 3.37
CA PRO A 7 32.94 -1.25 4.62
C PRO A 7 33.05 0.29 4.70
N ALA A 8 32.03 0.93 5.26
CA ALA A 8 31.98 2.38 5.42
C ALA A 8 33.16 2.90 6.27
N PRO A 9 33.74 4.07 5.94
CA PRO A 9 34.82 4.65 6.72
C PRO A 9 34.34 4.99 8.13
N ALA A 10 35.13 4.62 9.14
CA ALA A 10 34.84 4.96 10.53
C ALA A 10 34.67 6.48 10.72
N PRO A 11 33.78 6.94 11.62
CA PRO A 11 33.49 8.36 11.81
C PRO A 11 34.77 9.14 12.10
N ARG A 12 35.04 10.17 11.28
CA ARG A 12 36.25 10.99 11.38
C ARG A 12 36.36 11.56 12.78
N SER A 13 37.44 11.23 13.49
CA SER A 13 37.75 11.84 14.78
C SER A 13 37.93 13.36 14.60
N ARG A 14 37.32 14.15 15.50
CA ARG A 14 37.42 15.63 15.49
C ARG A 14 38.90 16.04 15.39
N ALA A 15 39.28 16.64 14.27
CA ALA A 15 40.64 17.14 14.06
C ALA A 15 40.89 18.32 15.00
N SER A 16 41.66 18.08 16.06
CA SER A 16 41.96 19.11 17.07
C SER A 16 42.98 20.12 16.54
N ALA A 17 42.51 21.21 15.94
CA ALA A 17 43.36 22.36 15.61
C ALA A 17 44.07 22.89 16.89
N PRO A 18 45.38 23.14 16.86
CA PRO A 18 46.12 23.57 18.04
C PRO A 18 45.86 25.06 18.35
N LEU A 19 45.31 25.34 19.53
CA LEU A 19 45.11 26.70 20.05
C LEU A 19 46.11 27.02 21.17
N SER A 20 46.73 28.20 21.10
CA SER A 20 47.65 28.72 22.12
C SER A 20 46.91 29.25 23.34
N LEU A 21 46.39 28.34 24.17
CA LEU A 21 45.78 28.67 25.47
C LEU A 21 46.87 28.93 26.52
N SER A 22 47.17 30.20 26.80
CA SER A 22 48.13 30.60 27.83
C SER A 22 47.52 30.56 29.23
N ALA A 23 47.87 29.54 30.02
CA ALA A 23 47.47 29.44 31.43
C ALA A 23 48.64 29.74 32.37
N PRO A 24 48.51 30.66 33.35
CA PRO A 24 49.43 30.74 34.48
C PRO A 24 49.28 29.49 35.38
N ALA A 25 50.33 29.14 36.10
CA ALA A 25 50.41 27.85 36.79
C ALA A 25 49.36 27.65 37.90
N ARG A 26 48.52 26.60 37.73
CA ARG A 26 47.50 26.05 38.64
C ARG A 26 46.51 27.09 39.24
N PRO A 27 45.20 27.02 38.94
CA PRO A 27 44.22 27.87 39.61
C PRO A 27 44.26 27.64 41.13
N ARG A 28 44.40 28.72 41.90
CA ARG A 28 44.29 28.66 43.37
C ARG A 28 42.86 28.26 43.73
N ARG A 29 42.70 27.32 44.68
CA ARG A 29 41.37 26.99 45.23
C ARG A 29 40.66 28.27 45.67
N PRO A 30 39.38 28.48 45.33
CA PRO A 30 38.61 29.59 45.87
C PRO A 30 38.49 29.45 47.39
N ARG A 31 38.60 30.57 48.12
CA ARG A 31 38.27 30.64 49.55
C ARG A 31 36.76 30.67 49.75
N CYS A 32 36.10 29.54 49.48
CA CYS A 32 34.78 29.28 50.04
C CYS A 32 34.95 28.90 51.53
N LEU A 33 34.11 29.43 52.42
CA LEU A 33 34.16 29.06 53.83
C LEU A 33 33.73 27.59 54.03
N GLU A 34 34.31 26.94 55.03
CA GLU A 34 33.99 25.58 55.43
C GLU A 34 32.62 25.52 56.14
N THR A 35 31.55 25.50 55.36
CA THR A 35 30.20 25.18 55.84
C THR A 35 29.61 24.05 55.00
N GLY A 36 29.45 22.87 55.60
CA GLY A 36 29.01 21.66 54.89
C GLY A 36 27.62 21.78 54.28
N ARG A 37 27.56 21.90 52.95
CA ARG A 37 26.37 21.66 52.12
C ARG A 37 26.83 20.93 50.85
N GLY A 38 26.00 20.00 50.36
CA GLY A 38 26.32 19.23 49.15
C GLY A 38 26.58 20.12 47.94
N VAL A 39 27.46 19.66 47.04
CA VAL A 39 27.78 20.36 45.79
C VAL A 39 26.53 20.38 44.91
N LEU A 40 25.93 21.56 44.77
CA LEU A 40 24.73 21.78 43.94
C LEU A 40 25.05 21.48 42.48
N MET A 41 24.48 20.42 41.91
CA MET A 41 24.74 20.05 40.53
C MET A 41 24.01 21.01 39.59
N ALA A 42 24.78 21.75 38.80
CA ALA A 42 24.27 22.74 37.87
C ALA A 42 24.63 22.39 36.43
N LYS A 43 23.68 22.65 35.54
CA LYS A 43 23.75 22.38 34.11
C LYS A 43 23.70 23.71 33.38
N PHE A 44 24.68 24.00 32.54
CA PHE A 44 24.65 25.15 31.64
C PHE A 44 23.98 24.73 30.35
N VAL A 45 23.01 25.51 29.87
CA VAL A 45 22.36 25.28 28.57
C VAL A 45 22.77 26.40 27.63
N LEU A 46 23.22 26.01 26.44
CA LEU A 46 23.67 26.90 25.38
C LEU A 46 22.81 26.65 24.14
N ALA A 47 21.94 27.60 23.82
CA ALA A 47 21.13 27.57 22.60
C ALA A 47 21.62 28.60 21.58
N GLY A 48 21.57 28.26 20.30
CA GLY A 48 22.02 29.16 19.23
C GLY A 48 21.63 28.69 17.84
N ARG A 49 21.67 29.64 16.89
CA ARG A 49 21.59 29.33 15.46
C ARG A 49 22.80 28.52 15.04
N ALA A 50 22.61 27.51 14.20
CA ALA A 50 23.69 26.70 13.63
C ALA A 50 24.74 27.56 12.89
N ASP A 51 24.29 28.60 12.19
CA ASP A 51 25.13 29.53 11.41
C ASP A 51 25.84 30.63 12.24
N CYS A 52 25.69 30.65 13.57
CA CYS A 52 26.15 31.76 14.40
C CYS A 52 27.61 31.61 14.86
N PRO A 53 28.55 32.50 14.47
CA PRO A 53 29.95 32.43 14.90
C PRO A 53 30.16 32.62 16.41
N TYR A 54 29.23 33.30 17.10
CA TYR A 54 29.26 33.45 18.56
C TYR A 54 28.73 32.21 19.28
N TYR A 55 27.82 31.44 18.67
CA TYR A 55 27.38 30.15 19.22
C TYR A 55 28.51 29.12 19.12
N ALA A 56 29.17 29.02 17.96
CA ALA A 56 30.34 28.17 17.75
C ALA A 56 31.45 28.41 18.81
N LYS A 57 31.75 29.67 19.15
CA LYS A 57 32.66 29.99 20.27
C LYS A 57 32.14 29.51 21.63
N ALA A 58 30.84 29.72 21.90
CA ALA A 58 30.23 29.35 23.16
C ALA A 58 30.27 27.84 23.36
N GLU A 59 29.98 27.07 22.31
CA GLU A 59 30.14 25.62 22.27
C GLU A 59 31.57 25.16 22.54
N LEU A 60 32.58 25.77 21.92
CA LEU A 60 33.98 25.39 22.13
C LEU A 60 34.49 25.74 23.53
N LEU A 61 34.07 26.88 24.08
CA LEU A 61 34.35 27.24 25.48
C LEU A 61 33.65 26.27 26.44
N ALA A 62 32.40 25.88 26.15
CA ALA A 62 31.65 24.91 26.94
C ALA A 62 32.25 23.50 26.89
N ASP A 63 32.66 23.01 25.71
CA ASP A 63 33.36 21.73 25.53
C ASP A 63 34.72 21.74 26.28
N TYR A 64 35.46 22.86 26.23
CA TYR A 64 36.70 23.02 26.99
C TYR A 64 36.46 22.99 28.50
N LEU A 65 35.47 23.75 29.00
CA LEU A 65 35.14 23.77 30.43
C LEU A 65 34.69 22.38 30.92
N GLN A 66 33.80 21.71 30.18
CA GLN A 66 33.36 20.34 30.52
C GLN A 66 34.52 19.32 30.51
N LYS A 67 35.47 19.44 29.57
CA LYS A 67 36.63 18.53 29.51
C LYS A 67 37.61 18.72 30.67
N ASN A 68 37.69 19.92 31.25
CA ASN A 68 38.70 20.26 32.27
C ASN A 68 38.14 20.45 33.69
N LEU A 69 36.83 20.45 33.88
CA LEU A 69 36.16 20.65 35.18
C LEU A 69 35.16 19.51 35.47
N PRO A 70 35.35 18.70 36.52
CA PRO A 70 34.60 17.45 36.71
C PRO A 70 33.10 17.64 36.93
N ASP A 71 32.70 18.74 37.57
CA ASP A 71 31.30 19.03 37.90
C ASP A 71 30.59 19.89 36.83
N PHE A 72 31.27 20.26 35.73
CA PHE A 72 30.72 21.16 34.71
C PHE A 72 29.89 20.40 33.67
N ARG A 73 28.55 20.45 33.82
CA ARG A 73 27.59 19.83 32.91
C ARG A 73 27.06 20.86 31.91
N ILE A 74 27.08 20.50 30.61
CA ILE A 74 26.56 21.34 29.52
C ILE A 74 25.40 20.65 28.80
N HIS A 75 24.61 21.46 28.12
CA HIS A 75 23.58 21.05 27.17
C HIS A 75 23.61 22.02 25.99
N LYS A 76 23.40 21.50 24.78
CA LYS A 76 23.50 22.24 23.53
C LYS A 76 22.19 22.11 22.79
N ILE A 77 21.61 23.23 22.37
CA ILE A 77 20.38 23.30 21.58
C ILE A 77 20.69 24.12 20.33
N THR A 78 21.05 23.42 19.26
CA THR A 78 21.27 24.02 17.95
C THR A 78 19.92 24.16 17.23
N GLN A 79 19.66 25.31 16.63
CA GLN A 79 18.47 25.58 15.83
C GLN A 79 18.83 26.00 14.40
N HIS A 80 18.01 25.62 13.43
CA HIS A 80 18.14 26.10 12.06
C HIS A 80 17.84 27.62 11.99
N PRO A 81 18.56 28.44 11.21
CA PRO A 81 18.42 29.90 11.27
C PRO A 81 17.01 30.45 11.00
N HIS A 82 16.21 29.72 10.22
CA HIS A 82 14.85 30.10 9.83
C HIS A 82 13.81 30.01 10.96
N VAL A 83 14.04 29.16 11.99
CA VAL A 83 13.10 28.99 13.12
C VAL A 83 13.59 29.67 14.41
N TRP A 84 14.79 30.27 14.38
CA TRP A 84 15.44 30.79 15.58
C TRP A 84 14.70 31.94 16.24
N GLU A 85 14.16 32.89 15.48
CA GLU A 85 13.64 34.14 16.01
C GLU A 85 12.33 33.89 16.78
N GLU A 86 11.39 33.17 16.18
CA GLU A 86 10.15 32.70 16.81
C GLU A 86 10.42 31.77 18.02
N TRP A 87 11.40 30.85 17.90
CA TRP A 87 11.78 29.95 19.01
C TRP A 87 12.40 30.72 20.19
N LEU A 88 13.23 31.72 19.92
CA LEU A 88 13.87 32.56 20.94
C LEU A 88 12.84 33.45 21.64
N GLU A 89 11.91 34.04 20.90
CA GLU A 89 10.81 34.84 21.44
C GLU A 89 9.96 33.99 22.40
N HIS A 90 9.47 32.84 21.95
CA HIS A 90 8.69 31.91 22.78
C HIS A 90 9.47 31.44 24.04
N LEU A 91 10.77 31.16 23.91
CA LEU A 91 11.63 30.81 25.06
C LEU A 91 11.72 31.97 26.07
N CYS A 92 11.85 33.21 25.57
CA CYS A 92 11.96 34.41 26.41
C CYS A 92 10.63 34.74 27.11
N GLU A 93 9.50 34.68 26.41
CA GLU A 93 8.17 34.83 27.01
C GLU A 93 7.95 33.84 28.16
N LYS A 94 8.15 32.54 27.86
CA LYS A 94 7.93 31.41 28.78
C LYS A 94 8.72 31.53 30.08
N ASN A 95 9.96 32.02 30.01
CA ASN A 95 10.84 32.19 31.17
C ASN A 95 10.83 33.61 31.78
N LYS A 96 10.19 34.57 31.11
CA LYS A 96 10.25 36.02 31.40
C LYS A 96 11.67 36.57 31.35
N TRP A 97 12.38 36.25 30.27
CA TRP A 97 13.72 36.75 29.94
C TRP A 97 13.66 37.84 28.87
N SER A 98 14.74 38.61 28.74
CA SER A 98 14.90 39.65 27.72
C SER A 98 16.23 39.40 27.00
N HIS A 99 16.15 38.79 25.81
CA HIS A 99 17.32 38.44 25.00
C HIS A 99 16.91 38.28 23.53
N THR A 100 17.69 38.80 22.59
CA THR A 100 17.32 38.88 21.16
C THR A 100 18.35 38.33 20.18
N THR A 101 19.54 37.93 20.66
CA THR A 101 20.68 37.55 19.81
C THR A 101 21.09 36.09 19.99
N SER A 102 21.67 35.47 18.98
CA SER A 102 22.34 34.16 19.13
C SER A 102 23.78 34.34 19.63
N PRO A 103 24.26 33.54 20.61
CA PRO A 103 23.53 32.54 21.38
C PRO A 103 22.75 33.12 22.57
N ILE A 104 21.89 32.32 23.19
CA ILE A 104 21.34 32.53 24.53
C ILE A 104 21.83 31.41 25.46
N ILE A 105 22.27 31.78 26.66
CA ILE A 105 22.95 30.89 27.61
C ILE A 105 22.32 31.08 29.00
N TRP A 106 21.97 29.97 29.66
CA TRP A 106 21.39 29.97 31.02
C TRP A 106 21.92 28.81 31.87
N ARG A 107 21.67 28.89 33.18
CA ARG A 107 22.05 27.88 34.17
C ARG A 107 20.82 27.29 34.85
N GLU A 108 20.75 25.96 34.87
CA GLU A 108 19.72 25.16 35.53
C GLU A 108 20.28 24.51 36.80
N LEU A 109 19.43 24.34 37.82
CA LEU A 109 19.76 23.66 39.07
C LEU A 109 18.98 22.35 39.17
N LEU A 110 19.68 21.23 39.01
CA LEU A 110 19.06 19.91 38.84
C LEU A 110 18.28 19.48 40.10
N ASP A 111 18.85 19.73 41.28
CA ASP A 111 18.42 19.11 42.54
C ASP A 111 17.16 19.75 43.17
N ARG A 112 16.59 20.81 42.56
CA ARG A 112 15.55 21.65 43.19
C ARG A 112 14.45 22.19 42.27
N GLY A 113 14.44 21.83 40.97
CA GLY A 113 13.42 22.33 40.03
C GLY A 113 13.37 23.86 39.91
N GLY A 114 14.51 24.53 40.13
CA GLY A 114 14.59 25.99 40.10
C GLY A 114 14.43 26.53 38.68
N LYS A 115 13.75 27.68 38.53
CA LYS A 115 13.70 28.42 37.26
C LYS A 115 15.13 28.70 36.78
N GLY A 116 15.35 28.56 35.47
CA GLY A 116 16.64 28.82 34.86
C GLY A 116 17.10 30.25 35.12
N MET A 117 18.38 30.42 35.42
CA MET A 117 19.02 31.72 35.57
C MET A 117 19.71 32.09 34.26
N LEU A 118 19.15 33.06 33.54
CA LEU A 118 19.78 33.62 32.35
C LEU A 118 21.18 34.15 32.68
N LEU A 119 22.17 33.83 31.84
CA LEU A 119 23.51 34.41 31.89
C LEU A 119 23.67 35.52 30.84
N GLY A 120 23.08 35.34 29.66
CA GLY A 120 23.14 36.29 28.54
C GLY A 120 23.55 35.59 27.26
N GLY A 121 24.41 36.23 26.47
CA GLY A 121 25.00 35.66 25.26
C GLY A 121 26.43 35.16 25.49
N TYR A 122 27.22 35.15 24.42
CA TYR A 122 28.60 34.65 24.47
C TYR A 122 29.51 35.49 25.37
N ASN A 123 29.35 36.81 25.40
CA ASN A 123 30.25 37.70 26.12
C ASN A 123 30.11 37.51 27.64
N GLU A 124 28.88 37.41 28.11
CA GLU A 124 28.51 37.24 29.51
C GLU A 124 28.91 35.83 30.00
N PHE A 125 28.79 34.81 29.14
CA PHE A 125 29.31 33.47 29.42
C PHE A 125 30.85 33.41 29.43
N LEU A 126 31.53 34.17 28.56
CA LEU A 126 32.98 34.31 28.56
C LEU A 126 33.47 35.04 29.83
N GLU A 127 32.80 36.12 30.24
CA GLU A 127 33.08 36.82 31.51
C GLU A 127 32.87 35.89 32.71
N HIS A 128 31.78 35.12 32.73
CA HIS A 128 31.55 34.09 33.74
C HIS A 128 32.68 33.06 33.78
N ALA A 129 33.16 32.59 32.63
CA ALA A 129 34.28 31.65 32.54
C ALA A 129 35.63 32.25 33.01
N GLN A 130 35.86 33.53 32.75
CA GLN A 130 37.04 34.25 33.23
C GLN A 130 36.99 34.44 34.75
N LEU A 131 35.87 34.94 35.30
CA LEU A 131 35.73 35.25 36.73
C LEU A 131 35.68 34.00 37.62
N TYR A 132 34.95 32.95 37.23
CA TYR A 132 34.77 31.75 38.06
C TYR A 132 35.80 30.64 37.79
N TYR A 133 36.33 30.54 36.57
CA TYR A 133 37.23 29.44 36.19
C TYR A 133 38.63 29.91 35.71
N SER A 134 38.87 31.23 35.62
CA SER A 134 40.12 31.80 35.10
C SER A 134 40.47 31.38 33.67
N VAL A 135 39.45 31.06 32.85
CA VAL A 135 39.62 30.63 31.45
C VAL A 135 39.41 31.82 30.50
N THR A 136 40.43 32.15 29.70
CA THR A 136 40.32 33.10 28.59
C THR A 136 40.23 32.35 27.27
N SER A 137 39.59 32.97 26.26
CA SER A 137 39.45 32.42 24.91
C SER A 137 39.88 33.46 23.89
N SER A 138 40.74 33.06 22.95
CA SER A 138 41.12 33.87 21.79
C SER A 138 41.00 33.02 20.52
N MET A 139 40.33 33.56 19.51
CA MET A 139 40.09 32.90 18.21
C MET A 139 40.06 33.97 17.11
N THR A 140 40.45 33.61 15.89
CA THR A 140 40.44 34.51 14.71
C THR A 140 39.10 34.51 14.01
N THR A 141 38.69 35.65 13.42
CA THR A 141 37.36 35.84 12.83
C THR A 141 37.06 34.89 11.68
N GLU A 142 38.10 34.46 10.95
CA GLU A 142 38.00 33.48 9.87
C GLU A 142 37.63 32.09 10.43
N LEU A 143 38.37 31.62 11.44
CA LEU A 143 38.11 30.33 12.10
C LEU A 143 36.70 30.28 12.70
N MET A 144 36.21 31.39 13.28
CA MET A 144 34.82 31.47 13.78
C MET A 144 33.77 31.24 12.68
N LYS A 145 34.03 31.71 11.45
CA LYS A 145 33.13 31.51 10.30
C LYS A 145 33.19 30.08 9.79
N THR A 146 34.39 29.48 9.70
CA THR A 146 34.56 28.08 9.30
C THR A 146 33.77 27.15 10.22
N ILE A 147 33.90 27.29 11.54
CA ILE A 147 33.20 26.43 12.51
C ILE A 147 31.67 26.65 12.45
N ALA A 148 31.20 27.87 12.21
CA ALA A 148 29.78 28.15 12.03
C ALA A 148 29.21 27.50 10.75
N GLN A 149 29.99 27.46 9.68
CA GLN A 149 29.63 26.76 8.44
C GLN A 149 29.60 25.24 8.64
N GLU A 150 30.65 24.67 9.24
CA GLU A 150 30.72 23.23 9.59
C GLU A 150 29.57 22.80 10.51
N ASN A 151 29.20 23.66 11.48
CA ASN A 151 28.05 23.44 12.37
C ASN A 151 26.71 23.45 11.63
N LEU A 152 26.51 24.36 10.66
CA LEU A 152 25.31 24.43 9.84
C LEU A 152 25.18 23.19 8.94
N GLU A 153 26.26 22.80 8.26
CA GLU A 153 26.29 21.60 7.41
C GLU A 153 26.00 20.33 8.24
N THR A 154 26.65 20.19 9.40
CA THR A 154 26.41 19.08 10.34
C THR A 154 24.98 19.08 10.93
N HIS A 155 24.32 20.24 11.02
CA HIS A 155 22.94 20.35 11.53
C HIS A 155 21.94 19.89 10.45
N VAL A 156 22.09 20.38 9.21
CA VAL A 156 21.26 19.98 8.06
C VAL A 156 21.41 18.47 7.75
N GLU A 157 22.62 17.93 7.81
CA GLU A 157 22.87 16.49 7.63
C GLU A 157 22.09 15.65 8.66
N LYS A 158 22.07 16.07 9.94
CA LYS A 158 21.34 15.38 11.02
C LYS A 158 19.84 15.60 11.00
N GLU A 159 19.36 16.73 10.50
CA GLU A 159 17.93 16.92 10.26
C GLU A 159 17.46 15.97 9.14
N LEU A 160 18.24 15.82 8.06
CA LEU A 160 17.97 14.89 6.97
C LEU A 160 18.01 13.41 7.44
N GLU A 161 19.04 13.00 8.20
CA GLU A 161 19.10 11.68 8.84
C GLU A 161 17.90 11.46 9.76
N GLY A 162 17.55 12.46 10.58
CA GLY A 162 16.44 12.41 11.53
C GLY A 162 15.06 12.35 10.89
N GLU A 163 14.87 12.98 9.73
CA GLU A 163 13.66 12.85 8.91
C GLU A 163 13.57 11.47 8.25
N SER A 164 14.67 10.95 7.71
CA SER A 164 14.73 9.57 7.20
C SER A 164 14.40 8.55 8.30
N LEU A 165 14.89 8.77 9.53
CA LEU A 165 14.61 7.91 10.68
C LEU A 165 13.16 8.05 11.19
N LYS A 166 12.55 9.24 11.11
CA LYS A 166 11.12 9.43 11.38
C LYS A 166 10.25 8.69 10.35
N GLY A 167 10.62 8.72 9.06
CA GLY A 167 9.93 7.97 8.02
C GLY A 167 9.92 6.46 8.29
N LEU A 168 11.05 5.90 8.75
CA LEU A 168 11.16 4.51 9.19
C LEU A 168 10.35 4.18 10.46
N LEU A 169 9.97 5.17 11.27
CA LEU A 169 9.16 4.99 12.48
C LEU A 169 7.64 5.07 12.22
N SER A 170 7.21 5.55 11.05
CA SER A 170 5.81 5.64 10.64
C SER A 170 5.51 4.70 9.45
N PRO A 171 5.29 3.39 9.69
CA PRO A 171 5.03 2.44 8.62
C PRO A 171 3.74 2.78 7.85
N LEU A 172 3.78 2.57 6.53
CA LEU A 172 2.69 2.86 5.60
C LEU A 172 1.47 1.98 5.95
N GLN A 173 0.37 2.61 6.39
CA GLN A 173 -0.85 1.91 6.77
C GLN A 173 -1.65 1.52 5.52
N VAL A 174 -1.68 0.22 5.21
CA VAL A 174 -2.42 -0.36 4.09
C VAL A 174 -3.63 -1.14 4.62
N TRP A 175 -4.82 -0.63 4.37
CA TRP A 175 -6.08 -1.30 4.70
C TRP A 175 -6.59 -2.10 3.50
N ILE A 176 -7.04 -3.33 3.75
CA ILE A 176 -7.66 -4.19 2.72
C ILE A 176 -9.06 -4.58 3.19
N THR A 177 -10.10 -4.18 2.46
CA THR A 177 -11.49 -4.58 2.74
C THR A 177 -11.81 -5.93 2.10
N SER A 178 -12.84 -6.62 2.60
CA SER A 178 -13.16 -8.01 2.23
C SER A 178 -11.91 -8.91 2.21
N ALA A 179 -11.06 -8.77 3.23
CA ALA A 179 -9.73 -9.40 3.26
C ALA A 179 -9.76 -10.95 3.25
N SER A 180 -10.91 -11.59 3.49
CA SER A 180 -11.08 -13.04 3.28
C SER A 180 -11.24 -13.45 1.81
N ALA A 181 -11.32 -12.50 0.87
CA ALA A 181 -11.43 -12.77 -0.55
C ALA A 181 -10.14 -13.44 -1.11
N PRO A 182 -10.23 -14.40 -2.05
CA PRO A 182 -9.07 -15.09 -2.62
C PRO A 182 -8.02 -14.19 -3.30
N ALA A 183 -8.35 -12.94 -3.60
CA ALA A 183 -7.38 -11.95 -4.06
C ALA A 183 -6.38 -11.55 -2.97
N CYS A 184 -6.79 -11.49 -1.70
CA CYS A 184 -5.93 -11.02 -0.60
C CYS A 184 -4.73 -11.96 -0.37
N TYR A 185 -4.96 -13.28 -0.34
CA TYR A 185 -3.93 -14.32 -0.29
C TYR A 185 -2.87 -14.19 -1.40
N ASN A 186 -3.27 -13.72 -2.59
CA ASN A 186 -2.35 -13.50 -3.71
C ASN A 186 -1.70 -12.11 -3.70
N LEU A 187 -2.30 -11.14 -3.00
CA LEU A 187 -1.89 -9.74 -2.99
C LEU A 187 -0.84 -9.46 -1.91
N ILE A 188 -1.03 -9.99 -0.70
CA ILE A 188 -0.14 -9.72 0.43
C ILE A 188 1.33 -10.02 0.10
N PRO A 189 1.71 -11.20 -0.44
CA PRO A 189 3.11 -11.49 -0.78
C PRO A 189 3.71 -10.52 -1.81
N ILE A 190 2.88 -9.93 -2.68
CA ILE A 190 3.34 -8.93 -3.66
C ILE A 190 3.53 -7.56 -2.98
N LEU A 191 2.63 -7.16 -2.09
CA LEU A 191 2.78 -5.92 -1.31
C LEU A 191 4.04 -5.99 -0.42
N THR A 192 4.23 -7.09 0.30
CA THR A 192 5.35 -7.31 1.23
C THR A 192 6.66 -7.71 0.55
N SER A 193 6.74 -7.66 -0.79
CA SER A 193 7.97 -7.90 -1.56
C SER A 193 8.92 -6.69 -1.62
N GLY A 194 8.42 -5.49 -1.28
CA GLY A 194 9.12 -4.22 -1.50
C GLY A 194 9.02 -3.68 -2.94
N GLU A 195 8.56 -4.47 -3.91
CA GLU A 195 8.41 -3.99 -5.31
C GLU A 195 7.35 -2.90 -5.49
N VAL A 196 6.32 -2.88 -4.64
CA VAL A 196 5.15 -1.99 -4.81
C VAL A 196 5.41 -0.59 -4.22
N PHE A 197 6.02 -0.53 -3.03
CA PHE A 197 6.22 0.71 -2.27
C PHE A 197 7.71 1.12 -2.13
N GLY A 198 8.64 0.33 -2.67
CA GLY A 198 10.08 0.55 -2.54
C GLY A 198 10.68 -0.12 -1.30
N THR A 199 11.98 -0.40 -1.34
CA THR A 199 12.73 -1.15 -0.31
C THR A 199 13.09 -0.33 0.94
N GLN A 200 12.61 0.91 1.05
CA GLN A 200 12.78 1.79 2.21
C GLN A 200 11.48 2.01 2.99
N THR A 201 10.37 1.39 2.56
CA THR A 201 9.03 1.63 3.09
C THR A 201 8.58 0.44 3.94
N GLU A 202 8.62 0.57 5.26
CA GLU A 202 7.96 -0.39 6.16
C GLU A 202 6.43 -0.30 6.02
N LEU A 203 5.75 -1.45 6.12
CA LEU A 203 4.30 -1.60 5.91
C LEU A 203 3.60 -2.08 7.18
N SER A 204 2.45 -1.49 7.47
CA SER A 204 1.47 -2.02 8.42
C SER A 204 0.20 -2.40 7.67
N ILE A 205 -0.16 -3.68 7.64
CA ILE A 205 -1.33 -4.17 6.93
C ILE A 205 -2.49 -4.36 7.92
N VAL A 206 -3.67 -3.84 7.59
CA VAL A 206 -4.90 -4.10 8.34
C VAL A 206 -5.90 -4.86 7.48
N LEU A 207 -6.23 -6.08 7.89
CA LEU A 207 -7.22 -6.93 7.26
C LEU A 207 -8.60 -6.57 7.81
N PHE A 208 -9.48 -6.06 6.96
CA PHE A 208 -10.83 -5.64 7.32
C PHE A 208 -11.89 -6.49 6.58
N ASP A 209 -12.83 -7.06 7.33
CA ASP A 209 -13.93 -7.86 6.79
C ASP A 209 -15.08 -7.99 7.83
N SER A 210 -16.14 -8.72 7.50
CA SER A 210 -17.21 -9.03 8.46
C SER A 210 -16.71 -9.91 9.62
N LYS A 211 -17.46 -9.89 10.74
CA LYS A 211 -17.17 -10.77 11.88
C LYS A 211 -17.27 -12.26 11.53
N ASP A 212 -18.08 -12.63 10.55
CA ASP A 212 -18.22 -14.03 10.09
C ASP A 212 -16.95 -14.54 9.37
N ALA A 213 -16.01 -13.65 9.04
CA ALA A 213 -14.71 -13.96 8.47
C ALA A 213 -13.55 -13.89 9.49
N GLU A 214 -13.81 -13.53 10.76
CA GLU A 214 -12.79 -13.23 11.78
C GLU A 214 -11.73 -14.34 11.93
N GLU A 215 -12.14 -15.61 11.95
CA GLU A 215 -11.25 -16.79 11.97
C GLU A 215 -10.31 -16.85 10.75
N LYS A 216 -10.84 -16.60 9.54
CA LYS A 216 -10.05 -16.59 8.29
C LYS A 216 -9.06 -15.44 8.26
N LEU A 217 -9.44 -14.28 8.79
CA LEU A 217 -8.54 -13.14 8.90
C LEU A 217 -7.40 -13.42 9.88
N HIS A 218 -7.65 -14.13 10.99
CA HIS A 218 -6.60 -14.56 11.90
C HIS A 218 -5.67 -15.62 11.30
N ILE A 219 -6.19 -16.58 10.52
CA ILE A 219 -5.36 -17.53 9.75
C ILE A 219 -4.47 -16.77 8.75
N LEU A 220 -5.06 -15.90 7.93
CA LEU A 220 -4.31 -15.11 6.95
C LEU A 220 -3.28 -14.17 7.60
N ALA A 221 -3.59 -13.60 8.77
CA ALA A 221 -2.64 -12.80 9.53
C ALA A 221 -1.46 -13.63 10.08
N SER A 222 -1.70 -14.87 10.52
CA SER A 222 -0.63 -15.80 10.91
C SER A 222 0.25 -16.16 9.71
N GLU A 223 -0.35 -16.67 8.62
CA GLU A 223 0.39 -17.03 7.39
C GLU A 223 1.22 -15.85 6.85
N THR A 224 0.70 -14.63 6.98
CA THR A 224 1.41 -13.40 6.59
C THR A 224 2.58 -13.05 7.50
N HIS A 225 2.50 -13.37 8.80
CA HIS A 225 3.62 -13.24 9.73
C HIS A 225 4.70 -14.30 9.43
N ASP A 226 4.27 -15.52 9.11
CA ASP A 226 5.12 -16.66 8.74
C ASP A 226 5.86 -16.46 7.40
N LEU A 227 5.51 -15.43 6.60
CA LEU A 227 6.30 -14.99 5.44
C LEU A 227 7.65 -14.35 5.82
N VAL A 228 7.81 -13.89 7.07
CA VAL A 228 9.02 -13.21 7.60
C VAL A 228 9.53 -12.09 6.67
N SER A 229 8.62 -11.29 6.09
CA SER A 229 9.00 -10.20 5.20
C SER A 229 9.75 -9.09 5.97
N PRO A 230 10.93 -8.64 5.49
CA PRO A 230 11.66 -7.53 6.12
C PRO A 230 10.96 -6.17 5.96
N PHE A 231 9.93 -6.08 5.11
CA PHE A 231 9.16 -4.84 4.89
C PHE A 231 7.82 -4.85 5.64
N LEU A 232 7.42 -5.95 6.29
CA LEU A 232 6.19 -6.02 7.07
C LEU A 232 6.47 -5.71 8.55
N ARG A 233 6.09 -4.51 8.99
CA ARG A 233 6.24 -4.09 10.39
C ARG A 233 5.16 -4.70 11.30
N SER A 234 3.94 -4.83 10.80
CA SER A 234 2.82 -5.40 11.55
C SER A 234 1.71 -5.84 10.62
N ILE A 235 0.98 -6.89 11.01
CA ILE A 235 -0.35 -7.17 10.48
C ILE A 235 -1.37 -7.25 11.61
N SER A 236 -2.58 -6.75 11.37
CA SER A 236 -3.68 -6.78 12.33
C SER A 236 -5.03 -7.08 11.65
N VAL A 237 -5.98 -7.54 12.46
CA VAL A 237 -7.34 -7.90 12.04
C VAL A 237 -8.32 -6.86 12.61
N CYS A 238 -9.27 -6.41 11.80
CA CYS A 238 -10.31 -5.46 12.20
C CYS A 238 -11.69 -5.90 11.69
N THR A 239 -12.59 -6.27 12.61
CA THR A 239 -13.99 -6.63 12.32
C THR A 239 -14.98 -5.56 12.78
N ARG A 240 -14.47 -4.43 13.30
CA ARG A 240 -15.26 -3.34 13.88
C ARG A 240 -15.30 -2.14 12.95
N VAL A 241 -16.45 -1.94 12.31
CA VAL A 241 -16.73 -0.83 11.37
C VAL A 241 -16.32 0.55 11.91
N GLN A 242 -16.56 0.84 13.19
CA GLN A 242 -16.25 2.12 13.82
C GLN A 242 -14.75 2.40 13.98
N GLU A 243 -13.91 1.36 13.81
CA GLU A 243 -12.46 1.44 13.96
C GLU A 243 -11.72 1.39 12.60
N ALA A 244 -12.48 1.27 11.50
CA ALA A 244 -11.96 1.11 10.15
C ALA A 244 -11.21 2.35 9.61
N PHE A 245 -10.23 2.11 8.74
CA PHE A 245 -9.45 3.10 7.99
C PHE A 245 -8.67 4.13 8.81
N ARG A 246 -8.50 3.93 10.13
CA ARG A 246 -7.67 4.79 10.98
C ARG A 246 -6.27 4.93 10.43
N GLN A 247 -5.86 6.18 10.19
CA GLN A 247 -4.56 6.57 9.64
C GLN A 247 -4.22 5.86 8.32
N ALA A 248 -5.22 5.40 7.55
CA ALA A 248 -5.00 4.71 6.28
C ALA A 248 -4.26 5.62 5.29
N HIS A 249 -3.15 5.13 4.75
CA HIS A 249 -2.42 5.78 3.66
C HIS A 249 -2.80 5.15 2.30
N VAL A 250 -3.13 3.86 2.30
CA VAL A 250 -3.70 3.13 1.17
C VAL A 250 -4.94 2.36 1.63
N VAL A 251 -6.01 2.39 0.85
CA VAL A 251 -7.21 1.56 1.06
C VAL A 251 -7.48 0.75 -0.22
N ILE A 252 -7.45 -0.57 -0.10
CA ILE A 252 -7.67 -1.52 -1.19
C ILE A 252 -9.08 -2.09 -1.03
N VAL A 253 -9.98 -1.75 -1.95
CA VAL A 253 -11.39 -2.13 -1.90
C VAL A 253 -11.63 -3.39 -2.75
N LEU A 254 -11.91 -4.52 -2.09
CA LEU A 254 -12.12 -5.83 -2.75
C LEU A 254 -13.58 -6.32 -2.72
N ASP A 255 -14.50 -5.58 -2.10
CA ASP A 255 -15.88 -6.02 -1.84
C ASP A 255 -16.65 -6.31 -3.14
N ASP A 256 -17.00 -7.58 -3.34
CA ASP A 256 -17.82 -8.05 -4.45
C ASP A 256 -19.18 -8.58 -3.93
N SER A 257 -20.12 -8.84 -4.83
CA SER A 257 -21.33 -9.60 -4.49
C SER A 257 -20.97 -11.08 -4.33
N THR A 258 -21.39 -11.68 -3.22
CA THR A 258 -21.16 -13.11 -2.95
C THR A 258 -22.21 -13.96 -3.67
N ASP A 259 -21.81 -15.12 -4.20
CA ASP A 259 -22.73 -16.03 -4.92
C ASP A 259 -23.82 -16.67 -4.00
N LYS A 260 -23.90 -16.27 -2.72
CA LYS A 260 -24.95 -16.62 -1.74
C LYS A 260 -26.07 -15.59 -1.65
N GLU A 261 -25.87 -14.39 -2.19
CA GLU A 261 -26.86 -13.31 -2.22
C GLU A 261 -27.94 -13.62 -3.28
N VAL A 262 -29.10 -14.13 -2.85
CA VAL A 262 -30.27 -14.37 -3.72
C VAL A 262 -30.97 -13.03 -4.01
N TYR A 263 -30.31 -12.19 -4.82
CA TYR A 263 -30.76 -10.87 -5.23
C TYR A 263 -30.98 -10.80 -6.74
N THR A 264 -31.92 -9.96 -7.16
CA THR A 264 -31.98 -9.43 -8.53
C THR A 264 -30.74 -8.58 -8.83
N LEU A 265 -30.48 -8.33 -10.12
CA LEU A 265 -29.34 -7.51 -10.53
C LEU A 265 -29.42 -6.09 -9.96
N GLU A 266 -30.62 -5.54 -9.88
CA GLU A 266 -30.93 -4.23 -9.33
C GLU A 266 -30.77 -4.17 -7.80
N GLU A 267 -31.09 -5.24 -7.07
CA GLU A 267 -30.81 -5.35 -5.64
C GLU A 267 -29.31 -5.48 -5.37
N CYS A 268 -28.57 -6.25 -6.18
CA CYS A 268 -27.11 -6.28 -6.17
C CYS A 268 -26.52 -4.87 -6.38
N ILE A 269 -27.00 -4.12 -7.38
CA ILE A 269 -26.60 -2.72 -7.64
C ILE A 269 -26.91 -1.81 -6.42
N ARG A 270 -28.13 -1.85 -5.88
CA ARG A 270 -28.55 -1.01 -4.74
C ARG A 270 -27.82 -1.33 -3.44
N SER A 271 -27.53 -2.60 -3.17
CA SER A 271 -26.81 -3.04 -1.97
C SER A 271 -25.40 -2.46 -1.85
N ARG A 272 -24.79 -2.00 -2.96
CA ARG A 272 -23.49 -1.32 -2.94
C ARG A 272 -23.59 0.11 -2.36
N VAL A 273 -24.76 0.75 -2.35
CA VAL A 273 -24.90 2.15 -1.89
C VAL A 273 -24.72 2.31 -0.37
N PRO A 274 -25.35 1.49 0.51
CA PRO A 274 -25.07 1.53 1.94
C PRO A 274 -23.58 1.28 2.26
N LEU A 275 -22.96 0.32 1.56
CA LEU A 275 -21.55 -0.03 1.71
C LEU A 275 -20.62 1.13 1.35
N CYS A 276 -20.74 1.67 0.13
CA CYS A 276 -19.91 2.78 -0.32
C CYS A 276 -20.17 4.08 0.45
N ARG A 277 -21.39 4.29 0.97
CA ARG A 277 -21.70 5.42 1.88
C ARG A 277 -20.98 5.29 3.21
N LEU A 278 -21.01 4.10 3.79
CA LEU A 278 -20.34 3.80 5.05
C LEU A 278 -18.83 3.92 4.91
N TYR A 279 -18.23 3.32 3.88
CA TYR A 279 -16.80 3.39 3.63
C TYR A 279 -16.34 4.81 3.28
N GLY A 280 -17.06 5.54 2.41
CA GLY A 280 -16.71 6.92 2.05
C GLY A 280 -16.58 7.81 3.29
N TYR A 281 -17.63 7.82 4.13
CA TYR A 281 -17.64 8.57 5.39
C TYR A 281 -16.53 8.13 6.37
N LEU A 282 -16.24 6.82 6.48
CA LEU A 282 -15.20 6.34 7.39
C LEU A 282 -13.78 6.64 6.88
N ILE A 283 -13.54 6.56 5.57
CA ILE A 283 -12.24 6.93 4.98
C ILE A 283 -12.02 8.43 5.13
N GLU A 284 -12.98 9.27 4.71
CA GLU A 284 -12.87 10.73 4.80
C GLU A 284 -12.75 11.25 6.25
N LYS A 285 -13.21 10.48 7.24
CA LYS A 285 -13.10 10.82 8.66
C LYS A 285 -11.84 10.29 9.36
N ASN A 286 -11.39 9.08 9.01
CA ASN A 286 -10.39 8.34 9.79
C ASN A 286 -9.03 8.19 9.09
N ALA A 287 -8.96 8.34 7.76
CA ALA A 287 -7.74 8.11 6.97
C ALA A 287 -6.77 9.31 7.02
N HIS A 288 -5.63 9.19 6.34
CA HIS A 288 -4.72 10.31 6.11
C HIS A 288 -5.25 11.21 4.97
N ASP A 289 -5.01 12.52 5.03
CA ASP A 289 -5.50 13.49 4.02
C ASP A 289 -5.07 13.12 2.57
N SER A 290 -3.90 12.47 2.44
CA SER A 290 -3.34 12.00 1.17
C SER A 290 -3.64 10.52 0.85
N VAL A 291 -4.70 9.93 1.44
CA VAL A 291 -5.03 8.51 1.27
C VAL A 291 -5.29 8.16 -0.20
N ARG A 292 -4.70 7.06 -0.66
CA ARG A 292 -4.95 6.48 -2.00
C ARG A 292 -5.93 5.32 -1.90
N VAL A 293 -7.11 5.47 -2.49
CA VAL A 293 -8.16 4.44 -2.53
C VAL A 293 -8.14 3.76 -3.89
N ILE A 294 -7.94 2.44 -3.90
CA ILE A 294 -7.88 1.64 -5.12
C ILE A 294 -8.98 0.58 -5.10
N VAL A 295 -9.89 0.67 -6.08
CA VAL A 295 -11.09 -0.17 -6.17
C VAL A 295 -10.85 -1.29 -7.18
N GLY A 296 -10.96 -2.53 -6.69
CA GLY A 296 -10.85 -3.75 -7.49
C GLY A 296 -12.05 -4.67 -7.28
N GLY A 297 -11.77 -5.97 -7.31
CA GLY A 297 -12.79 -7.02 -7.35
C GLY A 297 -13.25 -7.37 -8.77
N LYS A 298 -14.25 -8.22 -8.84
CA LYS A 298 -14.90 -8.83 -10.02
C LYS A 298 -16.14 -8.05 -10.45
N THR A 299 -16.86 -7.39 -9.53
CA THR A 299 -18.19 -6.82 -9.79
C THR A 299 -18.26 -5.32 -9.51
N PHE A 300 -19.05 -4.61 -10.34
CA PHE A 300 -19.44 -3.21 -10.15
C PHE A 300 -18.28 -2.24 -9.85
N VAL A 301 -17.10 -2.44 -10.45
CA VAL A 301 -15.87 -1.73 -10.07
C VAL A 301 -16.03 -0.22 -10.31
N ASN A 302 -16.55 0.17 -11.48
CA ASN A 302 -16.85 1.56 -11.81
C ASN A 302 -17.90 2.17 -10.85
N LEU A 303 -19.00 1.45 -10.57
CA LEU A 303 -20.07 1.91 -9.68
C LEU A 303 -19.59 2.09 -8.23
N LYS A 304 -18.88 1.11 -7.66
CA LYS A 304 -18.28 1.22 -6.31
C LYS A 304 -17.40 2.47 -6.22
N THR A 305 -16.61 2.75 -7.25
CA THR A 305 -15.70 3.91 -7.32
C THR A 305 -16.46 5.24 -7.37
N VAL A 306 -17.47 5.40 -8.24
CA VAL A 306 -18.22 6.67 -8.32
C VAL A 306 -19.09 6.91 -7.08
N LEU A 307 -19.56 5.85 -6.40
CA LEU A 307 -20.24 5.96 -5.12
C LEU A 307 -19.28 6.38 -4.00
N LEU A 308 -18.08 5.80 -3.92
CA LEU A 308 -17.05 6.21 -2.96
C LEU A 308 -16.66 7.69 -3.15
N MET A 309 -16.42 8.12 -4.39
CA MET A 309 -16.17 9.54 -4.72
C MET A 309 -17.32 10.47 -4.27
N ARG A 310 -18.58 10.02 -4.41
CA ARG A 310 -19.76 10.79 -3.97
C ARG A 310 -19.90 10.89 -2.45
N TYR A 311 -19.35 9.93 -1.69
CA TYR A 311 -19.44 9.87 -0.23
C TYR A 311 -18.11 10.17 0.49
N ALA A 312 -17.06 10.52 -0.25
CA ALA A 312 -15.77 11.01 0.24
C ALA A 312 -15.21 12.12 -0.69
N PRO A 313 -15.96 13.22 -0.91
CA PRO A 313 -15.65 14.22 -1.93
C PRO A 313 -14.26 14.87 -1.79
N SER A 314 -13.75 15.05 -0.56
CA SER A 314 -12.47 15.73 -0.30
C SER A 314 -11.28 14.97 -0.90
N ILE A 315 -11.38 13.64 -0.94
CA ILE A 315 -10.33 12.73 -1.44
C ILE A 315 -10.68 12.11 -2.80
N ALA A 316 -11.77 12.54 -3.46
CA ALA A 316 -12.29 11.90 -4.67
C ALA A 316 -11.26 11.77 -5.82
N HIS A 317 -10.30 12.70 -5.89
CA HIS A 317 -9.19 12.69 -6.85
C HIS A 317 -8.17 11.55 -6.61
N ASN A 318 -8.11 11.01 -5.40
CA ASN A 318 -7.27 9.87 -5.01
C ASN A 318 -8.06 8.55 -4.94
N ILE A 319 -9.21 8.45 -5.62
CA ILE A 319 -9.98 7.21 -5.75
C ILE A 319 -9.92 6.74 -7.21
N VAL A 320 -9.50 5.49 -7.47
CA VAL A 320 -9.35 4.95 -8.84
C VAL A 320 -9.83 3.51 -8.96
N ALA A 321 -10.27 3.10 -10.16
CA ALA A 321 -10.72 1.75 -10.48
C ALA A 321 -9.69 0.99 -11.35
N VAL A 322 -9.42 -0.28 -11.00
CA VAL A 322 -8.37 -1.08 -11.63
C VAL A 322 -8.85 -1.76 -12.92
N ALA A 323 -8.46 -1.22 -14.08
CA ALA A 323 -8.78 -1.81 -15.39
C ALA A 323 -7.71 -2.81 -15.92
N LEU A 324 -6.50 -2.81 -15.33
CA LEU A 324 -5.32 -3.52 -15.82
C LEU A 324 -5.50 -5.05 -15.98
N GLY A 325 -6.42 -5.66 -15.22
CA GLY A 325 -6.72 -7.10 -15.36
C GLY A 325 -7.37 -7.44 -16.72
N VAL A 326 -8.25 -6.57 -17.20
CA VAL A 326 -8.92 -6.70 -18.51
C VAL A 326 -7.91 -6.49 -19.65
N GLU A 327 -6.99 -5.53 -19.46
CA GLU A 327 -5.86 -5.30 -20.36
C GLU A 327 -4.95 -6.54 -20.45
N GLY A 328 -4.63 -7.16 -19.30
CA GLY A 328 -3.88 -8.41 -19.23
C GLY A 328 -4.55 -9.56 -19.98
N GLN A 329 -5.88 -9.69 -19.89
CA GLN A 329 -6.63 -10.70 -20.67
C GLN A 329 -6.58 -10.43 -22.17
N ALA A 330 -6.76 -9.18 -22.60
CA ALA A 330 -6.65 -8.76 -24.00
C ALA A 330 -5.25 -9.06 -24.55
N ARG A 331 -4.20 -8.63 -23.85
CA ARG A 331 -2.78 -8.89 -24.20
C ARG A 331 -2.49 -10.39 -24.27
N ALA A 332 -3.00 -11.19 -23.34
CA ALA A 332 -2.86 -12.65 -23.38
C ALA A 332 -3.60 -13.33 -24.54
N ALA A 333 -4.72 -12.77 -25.03
CA ALA A 333 -5.44 -13.28 -26.19
C ALA A 333 -4.74 -12.91 -27.52
N LEU A 334 -4.27 -11.67 -27.65
CA LEU A 334 -3.45 -11.23 -28.79
C LEU A 334 -2.14 -12.03 -28.89
N ALA A 335 -1.47 -12.25 -27.75
CA ALA A 335 -0.23 -13.02 -27.66
C ALA A 335 -0.39 -14.45 -28.16
N ARG A 336 -1.54 -15.10 -27.88
CA ARG A 336 -1.89 -16.43 -28.39
C ARG A 336 -2.10 -16.45 -29.91
N LYS A 337 -2.81 -15.47 -30.49
CA LYS A 337 -2.99 -15.35 -31.95
C LYS A 337 -1.65 -15.09 -32.67
N LEU A 338 -0.80 -14.26 -32.08
CA LEU A 338 0.49 -13.86 -32.64
C LEU A 338 1.66 -14.81 -32.34
N ARG A 339 1.47 -15.79 -31.45
CA ARG A 339 2.52 -16.70 -30.95
C ARG A 339 3.70 -15.98 -30.30
N THR A 340 3.42 -14.97 -29.48
CA THR A 340 4.43 -14.20 -28.71
C THR A 340 4.10 -14.20 -27.21
N THR A 341 4.90 -13.56 -26.37
CA THR A 341 4.66 -13.46 -24.92
C THR A 341 3.71 -12.30 -24.58
N PRO A 342 2.79 -12.42 -23.60
CA PRO A 342 1.88 -11.31 -23.23
C PRO A 342 2.61 -10.04 -22.75
N ALA A 343 3.82 -10.18 -22.23
CA ALA A 343 4.68 -9.08 -21.82
C ALA A 343 5.25 -8.27 -22.99
N SER A 344 5.36 -8.86 -24.20
CA SER A 344 5.85 -8.18 -25.40
C SER A 344 4.82 -7.22 -26.01
N ILE A 345 3.54 -7.43 -25.71
CA ILE A 345 2.43 -6.59 -26.15
C ILE A 345 2.20 -5.47 -25.13
N LYS A 346 2.06 -4.24 -25.61
CA LYS A 346 1.91 -2.99 -24.85
C LYS A 346 0.86 -2.09 -25.49
N ASP A 347 0.46 -1.02 -24.78
CA ASP A 347 -0.41 0.07 -25.27
C ASP A 347 -1.79 -0.39 -25.78
N VAL A 348 -2.32 -1.47 -25.20
CA VAL A 348 -3.71 -1.90 -25.37
C VAL A 348 -4.57 -1.03 -24.45
N ILE A 349 -5.60 -0.36 -24.99
CA ILE A 349 -6.43 0.55 -24.20
C ILE A 349 -7.80 -0.08 -23.97
N ILE A 350 -8.22 -0.15 -22.71
CA ILE A 350 -9.55 -0.59 -22.29
C ILE A 350 -10.43 0.63 -22.02
N TRP A 351 -11.49 0.78 -22.80
CA TRP A 351 -12.50 1.84 -22.63
C TRP A 351 -13.77 1.28 -21.99
N GLY A 352 -14.47 2.08 -21.17
CA GLY A 352 -15.82 1.77 -20.68
C GLY A 352 -15.90 1.10 -19.30
N ASN A 353 -16.85 0.17 -19.17
CA ASN A 353 -17.15 -0.55 -17.91
C ASN A 353 -16.20 -1.74 -17.73
N ILE A 354 -15.37 -1.69 -16.69
CA ILE A 354 -14.31 -2.67 -16.41
C ILE A 354 -14.91 -4.05 -16.14
N SER A 355 -15.93 -4.10 -15.27
CA SER A 355 -16.67 -5.30 -14.88
C SER A 355 -17.80 -5.67 -15.86
N GLY A 356 -17.88 -5.03 -17.03
CA GLY A 356 -19.02 -5.17 -17.94
C GLY A 356 -18.67 -4.82 -19.39
N ASN A 357 -19.46 -3.92 -19.98
CA ASN A 357 -19.43 -3.60 -21.39
C ASN A 357 -18.26 -2.66 -21.78
N ASN A 358 -17.07 -3.25 -21.94
CA ASN A 358 -15.87 -2.54 -22.39
C ASN A 358 -15.65 -2.63 -23.92
N TYR A 359 -14.77 -1.76 -24.40
CA TYR A 359 -14.18 -1.78 -25.75
C TYR A 359 -12.66 -1.85 -25.64
N VAL A 360 -12.05 -2.79 -26.36
CA VAL A 360 -10.59 -2.98 -26.39
C VAL A 360 -10.05 -2.37 -27.66
N ASP A 361 -9.33 -1.26 -27.51
CA ASP A 361 -8.75 -0.51 -28.62
C ASP A 361 -7.32 -0.97 -28.90
N LEU A 362 -7.10 -1.42 -30.13
CA LEU A 362 -5.83 -1.95 -30.63
C LEU A 362 -5.07 -0.94 -31.50
N ARG A 363 -5.60 0.26 -31.74
CA ARG A 363 -5.00 1.27 -32.64
C ARG A 363 -3.65 1.79 -32.14
N LYS A 364 -3.43 1.78 -30.83
CA LYS A 364 -2.15 2.13 -30.19
C LYS A 364 -1.34 0.92 -29.75
N ALA A 365 -1.92 -0.29 -29.80
CA ALA A 365 -1.28 -1.49 -29.30
C ALA A 365 -0.06 -1.88 -30.14
N LYS A 366 1.06 -2.15 -29.46
CA LYS A 366 2.37 -2.45 -30.03
C LYS A 366 2.86 -3.82 -29.58
N VAL A 367 3.65 -4.47 -30.44
CA VAL A 367 4.39 -5.70 -30.11
C VAL A 367 5.88 -5.42 -30.24
N TYR A 368 6.60 -5.56 -29.14
CA TYR A 368 8.06 -5.49 -29.06
C TYR A 368 8.67 -6.88 -29.28
N ARG A 369 9.94 -6.96 -29.70
CA ARG A 369 10.69 -8.23 -29.83
C ARG A 369 9.93 -9.34 -30.61
N TYR A 370 9.16 -8.94 -31.63
CA TYR A 370 8.36 -9.88 -32.41
C TYR A 370 9.23 -10.68 -33.40
N GLU A 371 9.32 -11.99 -33.20
CA GLU A 371 10.09 -12.90 -34.06
C GLU A 371 9.48 -12.95 -35.46
N SER A 372 10.13 -12.28 -36.40
CA SER A 372 9.74 -12.22 -37.81
C SER A 372 10.95 -11.87 -38.67
N ALA A 373 10.81 -11.93 -40.01
CA ALA A 373 11.86 -11.51 -40.94
C ALA A 373 12.29 -10.03 -40.78
N ILE A 374 11.51 -9.22 -40.06
CA ILE A 374 11.89 -7.87 -39.62
C ILE A 374 12.22 -7.92 -38.14
N TRP A 375 13.50 -8.15 -37.82
CA TRP A 375 14.04 -8.06 -36.46
C TRP A 375 14.52 -6.62 -36.17
N GLY A 376 14.41 -6.17 -34.92
CA GLY A 376 14.94 -4.88 -34.47
C GLY A 376 15.52 -4.94 -33.05
N PRO A 377 16.16 -3.85 -32.58
CA PRO A 377 16.68 -3.74 -31.22
C PRO A 377 15.55 -3.88 -30.15
N PRO A 378 15.87 -4.06 -28.86
CA PRO A 378 14.86 -4.36 -27.82
C PRO A 378 13.72 -3.33 -27.65
N TYR A 379 13.93 -2.09 -28.10
CA TYR A 379 12.96 -0.99 -28.12
C TYR A 379 12.20 -0.85 -29.45
N PHE A 380 12.50 -1.67 -30.46
CA PHE A 380 11.75 -1.71 -31.71
C PHE A 380 10.41 -2.43 -31.50
N SER A 381 9.35 -1.86 -32.06
CA SER A 381 7.99 -2.39 -31.97
C SER A 381 7.23 -2.24 -33.28
N ARG A 382 6.24 -3.11 -33.49
CA ARG A 382 5.32 -3.06 -34.63
C ARG A 382 3.86 -2.94 -34.12
N PRO A 383 2.97 -2.18 -34.78
CA PRO A 383 1.56 -2.13 -34.40
C PRO A 383 0.91 -3.52 -34.48
N VAL A 384 0.09 -3.89 -33.49
CA VAL A 384 -0.62 -5.19 -33.44
C VAL A 384 -1.45 -5.41 -34.72
N LEU A 385 -2.16 -4.38 -35.17
CA LEU A 385 -2.99 -4.40 -36.39
C LEU A 385 -2.17 -4.53 -37.69
N SER A 386 -0.84 -4.37 -37.65
CA SER A 386 0.06 -4.64 -38.79
C SER A 386 0.59 -6.09 -38.84
N LEU A 387 0.20 -6.90 -37.85
CA LEU A 387 0.58 -8.31 -37.70
C LEU A 387 -0.64 -9.24 -37.81
N ILE A 388 -1.82 -8.78 -37.38
CA ILE A 388 -3.08 -9.53 -37.48
C ILE A 388 -3.87 -9.02 -38.70
N PHE A 389 -3.62 -9.62 -39.86
CA PHE A 389 -4.35 -9.34 -41.12
C PHE A 389 -5.80 -9.87 -41.11
N ASP A 390 -6.14 -10.66 -40.11
CA ASP A 390 -7.41 -11.37 -39.94
C ASP A 390 -8.46 -10.47 -39.26
N SER A 391 -9.15 -9.66 -40.07
CA SER A 391 -10.14 -8.70 -39.61
C SER A 391 -11.38 -9.36 -38.97
N GLU A 392 -11.79 -10.54 -39.46
CA GLU A 392 -12.93 -11.28 -38.90
C GLU A 392 -12.60 -11.80 -37.50
N TRP A 393 -11.37 -12.29 -37.29
CA TRP A 393 -10.91 -12.66 -35.95
C TRP A 393 -10.84 -11.47 -34.98
N VAL A 394 -10.31 -10.32 -35.42
CA VAL A 394 -10.19 -9.12 -34.57
C VAL A 394 -11.57 -8.59 -34.14
N ASN A 395 -12.53 -8.51 -35.06
CA ASN A 395 -13.84 -7.94 -34.80
C ASN A 395 -14.86 -8.94 -34.21
N GLY A 396 -14.73 -10.23 -34.54
CA GLY A 396 -15.63 -11.30 -34.12
C GLY A 396 -15.08 -12.16 -32.97
N GLU A 397 -14.12 -13.05 -33.27
CA GLU A 397 -13.63 -14.06 -32.33
C GLU A 397 -12.95 -13.45 -31.08
N PHE A 398 -12.11 -12.43 -31.26
CA PHE A 398 -11.39 -11.78 -30.17
C PHE A 398 -12.36 -11.08 -29.20
N VAL A 399 -13.28 -10.28 -29.74
CA VAL A 399 -14.35 -9.62 -28.96
C VAL A 399 -15.23 -10.66 -28.25
N THR A 400 -15.61 -11.73 -28.93
CA THR A 400 -16.41 -12.83 -28.36
C THR A 400 -15.66 -13.55 -27.24
N THR A 401 -14.35 -13.75 -27.40
CA THR A 401 -13.47 -14.38 -26.39
C THR A 401 -13.38 -13.55 -25.12
N LEU A 402 -13.16 -12.24 -25.25
CA LEU A 402 -13.11 -11.31 -24.10
C LEU A 402 -14.49 -11.14 -23.44
N ARG A 403 -15.57 -11.09 -24.23
CA ARG A 403 -16.95 -11.10 -23.71
C ARG A 403 -17.25 -12.36 -22.92
N LYS A 404 -16.80 -13.55 -23.38
CA LYS A 404 -16.93 -14.81 -22.65
C LYS A 404 -16.15 -14.80 -21.33
N LEU A 405 -14.89 -14.35 -21.33
CA LEU A 405 -14.08 -14.25 -20.10
C LEU A 405 -14.68 -13.28 -19.07
N THR A 406 -15.34 -12.22 -19.54
CA THR A 406 -16.10 -11.29 -18.70
C THR A 406 -17.36 -11.97 -18.15
N ALA A 407 -18.19 -12.53 -19.03
CA ALA A 407 -19.51 -13.07 -18.69
C ALA A 407 -19.50 -14.36 -17.85
N THR A 408 -18.45 -15.19 -17.91
CA THR A 408 -18.33 -16.37 -17.04
C THR A 408 -17.94 -16.03 -15.60
N GLY A 409 -17.71 -14.74 -15.28
CA GLY A 409 -17.19 -14.31 -13.98
C GLY A 409 -15.74 -14.77 -13.71
N GLN A 410 -15.08 -15.38 -14.70
CA GLN A 410 -13.69 -15.85 -14.63
C GLN A 410 -12.69 -14.70 -14.91
N GLN A 411 -13.18 -13.51 -15.22
CA GLN A 411 -12.41 -12.34 -15.66
C GLN A 411 -11.23 -12.02 -14.73
N LEU A 412 -11.45 -12.14 -13.41
CA LEU A 412 -10.55 -11.69 -12.36
C LEU A 412 -10.46 -12.75 -11.25
N ARG A 413 -9.73 -13.85 -11.52
CA ARG A 413 -9.27 -14.78 -10.46
C ARG A 413 -8.31 -14.05 -9.52
N GLY A 414 -8.27 -14.46 -8.24
CA GLY A 414 -7.52 -13.78 -7.18
C GLY A 414 -6.09 -13.35 -7.54
N MET A 415 -5.31 -14.21 -8.20
CA MET A 415 -3.97 -13.91 -8.69
C MET A 415 -3.92 -12.72 -9.68
N LEU A 416 -4.85 -12.66 -10.64
CA LEU A 416 -4.91 -11.57 -11.62
C LEU A 416 -5.39 -10.28 -10.98
N THR A 417 -6.36 -10.35 -10.06
CA THR A 417 -6.84 -9.19 -9.28
C THR A 417 -5.70 -8.61 -8.44
N ALA A 418 -4.98 -9.47 -7.71
CA ALA A 418 -3.81 -9.12 -6.90
C ALA A 418 -2.70 -8.45 -7.74
N HIS A 419 -2.28 -9.09 -8.83
CA HIS A 419 -1.25 -8.55 -9.72
C HIS A 419 -1.67 -7.20 -10.34
N SER A 420 -2.95 -7.04 -10.70
CA SER A 420 -3.47 -5.79 -11.27
C SER A 420 -3.47 -4.65 -10.25
N ILE A 421 -3.90 -4.92 -9.01
CA ILE A 421 -3.89 -3.95 -7.91
C ILE A 421 -2.44 -3.56 -7.56
N ALA A 422 -1.57 -4.55 -7.33
CA ALA A 422 -0.17 -4.32 -6.97
C ALA A 422 0.59 -3.57 -8.05
N THR A 423 0.37 -3.88 -9.34
CA THR A 423 1.01 -3.16 -10.45
C THR A 423 0.47 -1.73 -10.60
N THR A 424 -0.84 -1.52 -10.39
CA THR A 424 -1.43 -0.17 -10.39
C THR A 424 -0.87 0.68 -9.24
N LEU A 425 -0.76 0.13 -8.03
CA LEU A 425 -0.10 0.80 -6.89
C LEU A 425 1.38 1.08 -7.20
N LYS A 426 2.11 0.11 -7.76
CA LYS A 426 3.52 0.26 -8.16
C LYS A 426 3.70 1.42 -9.15
N TYR A 427 2.83 1.54 -10.16
CA TYR A 427 2.85 2.67 -11.08
C TYR A 427 2.44 3.99 -10.40
N TRP A 428 1.51 3.97 -9.46
CA TRP A 428 1.11 5.18 -8.72
C TRP A 428 2.18 5.69 -7.74
N TYR A 429 3.04 4.82 -7.21
CA TYR A 429 4.18 5.23 -6.39
C TYR A 429 5.43 5.59 -7.21
N HIS A 430 5.78 4.80 -8.24
CA HIS A 430 7.07 4.91 -8.96
C HIS A 430 6.97 5.43 -10.41
N GLY A 431 5.76 5.70 -10.90
CA GLY A 431 5.48 6.02 -12.30
C GLY A 431 5.23 4.78 -13.17
N SER A 432 4.52 4.96 -14.29
CA SER A 432 4.40 3.93 -15.33
C SER A 432 5.62 3.99 -16.26
N PRO A 433 5.99 2.89 -16.96
CA PRO A 433 7.19 2.88 -17.80
C PRO A 433 7.16 3.99 -18.87
N PRO A 434 8.30 4.63 -19.19
CA PRO A 434 8.32 5.79 -20.08
C PRO A 434 7.71 5.52 -21.46
N GLY A 435 6.60 6.18 -21.74
CA GLY A 435 5.88 6.08 -23.03
C GLY A 435 4.92 4.90 -23.15
N GLU A 436 4.72 4.09 -22.11
CA GLU A 436 3.65 3.09 -22.06
C GLU A 436 2.32 3.72 -21.62
N ILE A 437 1.24 3.31 -22.28
CA ILE A 437 -0.14 3.66 -21.93
C ILE A 437 -0.70 2.58 -21.00
N VAL A 438 -1.35 3.00 -19.90
CA VAL A 438 -2.02 2.11 -18.94
C VAL A 438 -3.51 2.41 -18.94
N SER A 439 -4.35 1.37 -18.82
CA SER A 439 -5.80 1.56 -18.66
C SER A 439 -6.19 1.77 -17.18
N LEU A 440 -6.93 2.84 -16.86
CA LEU A 440 -7.38 3.15 -15.49
C LEU A 440 -8.81 3.70 -15.50
N GLY A 441 -9.65 3.24 -14.56
CA GLY A 441 -10.98 3.82 -14.35
C GLY A 441 -10.93 5.06 -13.48
N VAL A 442 -11.30 6.20 -14.07
CA VAL A 442 -11.25 7.54 -13.46
C VAL A 442 -12.59 8.24 -13.61
N LEU A 443 -12.84 9.28 -12.81
CA LEU A 443 -14.04 10.12 -12.97
C LEU A 443 -13.96 10.90 -14.27
N SER A 444 -15.03 10.89 -15.07
CA SER A 444 -15.08 11.68 -16.31
C SER A 444 -15.53 13.13 -16.08
N GLU A 445 -14.81 14.03 -16.74
CA GLU A 445 -14.98 15.48 -16.81
C GLU A 445 -15.19 15.89 -18.29
N GLY A 446 -15.88 15.06 -19.08
CA GLY A 446 -16.14 15.31 -20.51
C GLY A 446 -15.03 14.85 -21.47
N GLN A 447 -13.96 14.22 -20.98
CA GLN A 447 -12.81 13.83 -21.82
C GLN A 447 -13.26 12.84 -22.91
N PHE A 448 -12.78 13.02 -24.14
CA PHE A 448 -13.17 12.25 -25.33
C PHE A 448 -14.69 12.24 -25.64
N GLY A 449 -15.48 13.16 -25.07
CA GLY A 449 -16.94 13.14 -25.18
C GLY A 449 -17.63 12.08 -24.32
N VAL A 450 -16.92 11.50 -23.34
CA VAL A 450 -17.53 10.66 -22.30
C VAL A 450 -18.42 11.53 -21.41
N PRO A 451 -19.65 11.13 -21.05
CA PRO A 451 -20.53 11.90 -20.18
C PRO A 451 -19.92 12.14 -18.79
N GLU A 452 -20.11 13.35 -18.25
CA GLU A 452 -19.56 13.75 -16.96
C GLU A 452 -20.12 12.94 -15.77
N GLY A 453 -19.29 12.79 -14.74
CA GLY A 453 -19.72 12.27 -13.43
C GLY A 453 -20.01 10.76 -13.40
N ILE A 454 -19.55 9.98 -14.38
CA ILE A 454 -19.41 8.52 -14.27
C ILE A 454 -17.93 8.16 -14.15
N VAL A 455 -17.61 7.05 -13.47
CA VAL A 455 -16.26 6.46 -13.53
C VAL A 455 -16.16 5.58 -14.78
N PHE A 456 -15.13 5.83 -15.59
CA PHE A 456 -14.98 5.25 -16.92
C PHE A 456 -13.51 4.88 -17.16
N SER A 457 -13.23 3.71 -17.76
CA SER A 457 -11.86 3.29 -18.07
C SER A 457 -11.28 4.10 -19.23
N MET A 458 -10.13 4.74 -19.01
CA MET A 458 -9.45 5.63 -19.96
C MET A 458 -7.95 5.35 -20.03
N PRO A 459 -7.26 5.73 -21.13
CA PRO A 459 -5.81 5.71 -21.21
C PRO A 459 -5.19 6.78 -20.31
N VAL A 460 -4.32 6.36 -19.40
CA VAL A 460 -3.55 7.23 -18.51
C VAL A 460 -2.05 6.95 -18.60
N LYS A 461 -1.26 7.90 -18.10
CA LYS A 461 0.12 7.71 -17.67
C LYS A 461 0.21 7.99 -16.16
N PHE A 462 1.03 7.23 -15.44
CA PHE A 462 1.40 7.55 -14.06
C PHE A 462 2.76 8.25 -14.02
N GLU A 463 2.86 9.34 -13.25
CA GLU A 463 4.07 10.17 -13.17
C GLU A 463 4.10 10.94 -11.83
N ASN A 464 5.27 11.05 -11.20
CA ASN A 464 5.51 11.86 -9.99
C ASN A 464 4.49 11.65 -8.85
N GLY A 465 4.09 10.42 -8.58
CA GLY A 465 3.11 10.11 -7.54
C GLY A 465 1.63 10.35 -7.93
N THR A 466 1.37 10.67 -9.20
CA THR A 466 0.04 11.04 -9.73
C THR A 466 -0.28 10.26 -11.01
N TRP A 467 -1.50 10.45 -11.53
CA TRP A 467 -1.92 9.94 -12.84
C TRP A 467 -2.51 11.07 -13.68
N LYS A 468 -2.45 10.93 -15.01
CA LYS A 468 -3.04 11.88 -15.97
C LYS A 468 -3.63 11.15 -17.17
N VAL A 469 -4.84 11.55 -17.58
CA VAL A 469 -5.51 11.09 -18.80
C VAL A 469 -4.78 11.60 -20.05
N LEU A 470 -4.53 10.72 -21.02
CA LEU A 470 -3.78 11.02 -22.25
C LEU A 470 -4.73 11.51 -23.36
N THR A 471 -5.23 12.74 -23.23
CA THR A 471 -6.21 13.34 -24.15
C THR A 471 -5.65 13.72 -25.53
N ASP A 472 -4.33 13.65 -25.73
CA ASP A 472 -3.61 14.03 -26.96
C ASP A 472 -3.35 12.87 -27.93
N LEU A 473 -3.96 11.70 -27.68
CA LEU A 473 -3.84 10.51 -28.52
C LEU A 473 -4.51 10.70 -29.90
N LYS A 474 -3.69 10.98 -30.91
CA LYS A 474 -4.07 10.97 -32.34
C LYS A 474 -4.79 9.68 -32.73
N ASP A 475 -5.66 9.72 -33.74
CA ASP A 475 -6.35 8.55 -34.32
C ASP A 475 -7.31 7.80 -33.36
N VAL A 476 -7.57 8.34 -32.16
CA VAL A 476 -8.48 7.79 -31.14
C VAL A 476 -9.85 8.48 -31.22
N GLU A 477 -10.52 8.32 -32.35
CA GLU A 477 -11.94 8.67 -32.47
C GLU A 477 -12.80 7.50 -31.97
N ILE A 478 -13.83 7.78 -31.18
CA ILE A 478 -14.80 6.77 -30.72
C ILE A 478 -16.15 7.17 -31.30
N SER A 479 -16.73 6.31 -32.14
CA SER A 479 -18.03 6.62 -32.75
C SER A 479 -19.13 6.67 -31.68
N GLU A 480 -20.10 7.56 -31.87
CA GLU A 480 -21.22 7.79 -30.93
C GLU A 480 -21.89 6.46 -30.51
N LYS A 481 -22.21 5.58 -31.47
CA LYS A 481 -22.78 4.24 -31.19
C LYS A 481 -21.92 3.39 -30.23
N VAL A 482 -20.60 3.45 -30.35
CA VAL A 482 -19.67 2.71 -29.47
C VAL A 482 -19.56 3.41 -28.11
N MET A 483 -19.60 4.74 -28.07
CA MET A 483 -19.66 5.50 -26.82
C MET A 483 -20.93 5.16 -26.03
N THR A 484 -22.12 5.31 -26.64
CA THR A 484 -23.43 4.99 -26.02
C THR A 484 -23.48 3.55 -25.50
N ARG A 485 -22.92 2.59 -26.26
CA ARG A 485 -22.79 1.19 -25.81
C ARG A 485 -22.02 1.07 -24.50
N MET A 486 -20.89 1.76 -24.34
CA MET A 486 -20.06 1.69 -23.14
C MET A 486 -20.62 2.46 -21.95
N THR A 487 -21.29 3.60 -22.22
CA THR A 487 -21.79 4.51 -21.17
C THR A 487 -23.17 4.13 -20.66
N SER A 488 -24.03 3.50 -21.50
CA SER A 488 -25.39 3.09 -21.13
C SER A 488 -25.43 2.33 -19.81
N ASP A 489 -24.63 1.27 -19.70
CA ASP A 489 -24.64 0.39 -18.54
C ASP A 489 -24.13 1.12 -17.28
N LEU A 490 -23.09 1.95 -17.42
CA LEU A 490 -22.55 2.76 -16.32
C LEU A 490 -23.53 3.83 -15.80
N ILE A 491 -24.26 4.46 -16.71
CA ILE A 491 -25.29 5.47 -16.37
C ILE A 491 -26.47 4.78 -15.69
N GLN A 492 -26.95 3.64 -16.23
CA GLN A 492 -28.04 2.88 -15.62
C GLN A 492 -27.65 2.26 -14.27
N GLU A 493 -26.45 1.70 -14.11
CA GLU A 493 -25.92 1.22 -12.82
C GLU A 493 -26.00 2.33 -11.76
N LYS A 494 -25.52 3.54 -12.11
CA LYS A 494 -25.55 4.72 -11.23
C LYS A 494 -26.99 5.14 -10.87
N LEU A 495 -27.90 5.22 -11.85
CA LEU A 495 -29.29 5.62 -11.61
C LEU A 495 -30.08 4.59 -10.79
N VAL A 496 -29.89 3.29 -11.07
CA VAL A 496 -30.55 2.19 -10.33
C VAL A 496 -30.05 2.13 -8.88
N ALA A 497 -28.76 2.36 -8.66
CA ALA A 497 -28.16 2.44 -7.34
C ALA A 497 -28.74 3.61 -6.52
N LEU A 498 -28.85 4.79 -7.13
CA LEU A 498 -29.35 6.00 -6.47
C LEU A 498 -30.88 6.00 -6.25
N GLY A 499 -31.61 5.15 -6.96
CA GLY A 499 -33.09 5.08 -6.93
C GLY A 499 -33.77 5.90 -8.01
N ASP A 500 -33.01 6.61 -8.85
CA ASP A 500 -33.50 7.39 -9.99
C ASP A 500 -34.07 6.50 -11.12
N LEU A 501 -33.75 5.19 -11.11
CA LEU A 501 -34.26 4.19 -12.05
C LEU A 501 -34.65 2.88 -11.34
N ILE A 502 -35.78 2.28 -11.75
CA ILE A 502 -36.36 1.10 -11.07
C ILE A 502 -35.80 -0.22 -11.61
N ASN A 503 -35.61 -0.33 -12.94
CA ASN A 503 -35.17 -1.56 -13.60
C ASN A 503 -33.88 -1.30 -14.39
N PHE A 504 -32.92 -2.23 -14.37
CA PHE A 504 -31.72 -2.17 -15.18
C PHE A 504 -31.97 -2.84 -16.53
N GLN A 505 -31.65 -2.16 -17.63
CA GLN A 505 -31.75 -2.69 -18.98
C GLN A 505 -30.35 -2.78 -19.60
N PRO A 506 -29.65 -3.93 -19.46
CA PRO A 506 -28.31 -4.10 -20.02
C PRO A 506 -28.32 -3.81 -21.53
N TYR A 507 -27.33 -3.06 -22.01
CA TYR A 507 -27.23 -2.73 -23.43
C TYR A 507 -27.15 -4.00 -24.30
N GLN A 508 -28.13 -4.19 -25.19
CA GLN A 508 -28.15 -5.29 -26.16
C GLN A 508 -27.69 -4.77 -27.51
N SER A 509 -26.64 -5.37 -28.08
CA SER A 509 -26.26 -5.06 -29.47
C SER A 509 -27.15 -5.80 -30.47
N GLU A 510 -27.25 -5.28 -31.69
CA GLU A 510 -28.02 -5.90 -32.78
C GLU A 510 -27.62 -7.38 -33.01
N ALA A 511 -26.33 -7.70 -32.81
CA ALA A 511 -25.81 -9.08 -32.89
C ALA A 511 -26.24 -9.97 -31.71
N ASP A 512 -26.37 -9.42 -30.50
CA ASP A 512 -26.86 -10.17 -29.33
C ASP A 512 -28.36 -10.48 -29.45
N VAL A 513 -29.13 -9.54 -30.01
CA VAL A 513 -30.55 -9.75 -30.36
C VAL A 513 -30.69 -10.83 -31.45
N ALA A 514 -29.86 -10.79 -32.50
CA ALA A 514 -29.85 -11.81 -33.54
C ALA A 514 -29.51 -13.21 -32.97
N LEU A 515 -28.51 -13.34 -32.10
CA LEU A 515 -28.17 -14.62 -31.44
C LEU A 515 -29.29 -15.13 -30.52
N LYS A 516 -30.01 -14.24 -29.83
CA LYS A 516 -31.19 -14.62 -29.05
C LYS A 516 -32.29 -15.17 -29.96
N ASN A 517 -32.65 -14.42 -31.00
CA ASN A 517 -33.74 -14.78 -31.90
C ASN A 517 -33.48 -16.11 -32.62
N GLN A 518 -32.23 -16.40 -33.01
CA GLN A 518 -31.85 -17.72 -33.56
C GLN A 518 -32.06 -18.86 -32.55
N LYS A 519 -31.79 -18.65 -31.26
CA LYS A 519 -32.05 -19.66 -30.20
C LYS A 519 -33.54 -19.85 -29.91
N THR A 520 -34.40 -18.90 -30.24
CA THR A 520 -35.87 -18.99 -30.06
C THR A 520 -36.58 -19.53 -31.31
N ALA A 521 -35.86 -19.81 -32.40
CA ALA A 521 -36.41 -20.20 -33.70
C ALA A 521 -36.24 -21.69 -34.06
N LEU A 522 -36.17 -22.58 -33.06
CA LEU A 522 -36.23 -24.03 -33.23
C LEU A 522 -37.66 -24.51 -32.90
N PRO A 523 -38.41 -25.09 -33.85
CA PRO A 523 -39.78 -25.54 -33.60
C PRO A 523 -39.79 -26.86 -32.81
N THR A 524 -40.49 -26.88 -31.68
CA THR A 524 -40.94 -28.12 -31.06
C THR A 524 -42.06 -28.73 -31.89
N THR A 525 -41.86 -29.94 -32.41
CA THR A 525 -42.97 -30.79 -32.86
C THR A 525 -43.70 -31.35 -31.64
N ASP A 526 -44.98 -31.05 -31.52
CA ASP A 526 -45.87 -31.75 -30.58
C ASP A 526 -45.93 -33.25 -30.91
N ASP A 527 -45.98 -34.07 -29.87
CA ASP A 527 -46.78 -35.29 -29.88
C ASP A 527 -47.34 -35.53 -28.47
N ASN A 528 -48.66 -35.52 -28.35
CA ASN A 528 -49.39 -35.74 -27.09
C ASN A 528 -50.09 -37.10 -27.13
N GLN A 529 -49.80 -37.99 -26.18
CA GLN A 529 -50.80 -39.00 -25.81
C GLN A 529 -50.71 -39.53 -24.38
N GLU A 530 -51.91 -39.68 -23.83
CA GLU A 530 -52.36 -39.92 -22.47
C GLU A 530 -51.83 -41.14 -21.69
N ASN A 531 -51.80 -40.97 -20.36
CA ASN A 531 -52.33 -41.89 -19.31
C ASN A 531 -52.24 -43.42 -19.49
N GLN A 532 -51.51 -44.12 -18.60
CA GLN A 532 -52.12 -44.79 -17.42
C GLN A 532 -51.09 -45.47 -16.47
N ARG A 533 -51.56 -45.89 -15.30
CA ARG A 533 -50.86 -46.80 -14.36
C ARG A 533 -51.42 -48.21 -14.55
N THR A 534 -50.57 -49.25 -14.52
CA THR A 534 -50.75 -50.48 -13.67
C THR A 534 -49.62 -51.52 -13.87
N SER A 535 -48.97 -51.86 -12.76
CA SER A 535 -48.63 -53.22 -12.26
C SER A 535 -48.31 -54.43 -13.18
N ASP A 536 -47.25 -55.14 -12.76
CA ASP A 536 -47.08 -56.60 -12.67
C ASP A 536 -46.44 -57.47 -13.80
N GLU A 537 -45.29 -58.04 -13.42
CA GLU A 537 -44.88 -59.47 -13.47
C GLU A 537 -44.43 -60.22 -14.76
N HIS A 538 -43.17 -60.69 -14.66
CA HIS A 538 -42.63 -62.05 -14.91
C HIS A 538 -42.23 -62.56 -16.33
N GLN A 539 -40.93 -62.89 -16.39
CA GLN A 539 -40.27 -64.09 -16.97
C GLN A 539 -39.88 -64.24 -18.46
N ASP A 540 -38.57 -64.51 -18.62
CA ASP A 540 -37.89 -65.52 -19.45
C ASP A 540 -38.11 -65.54 -20.98
N SER A 541 -37.07 -65.55 -21.81
CA SER A 541 -36.00 -66.57 -21.76
C SER A 541 -34.75 -66.25 -22.61
N VAL A 542 -33.70 -67.04 -22.38
CA VAL A 542 -32.29 -66.83 -22.78
C VAL A 542 -31.94 -67.20 -24.23
N SER A 543 -31.14 -66.37 -24.91
CA SER A 543 -29.98 -66.74 -25.78
C SER A 543 -29.36 -65.47 -26.41
N SER A 544 -28.07 -65.40 -26.75
CA SER A 544 -26.82 -66.00 -26.24
C SER A 544 -25.66 -65.37 -27.03
N ASP A 545 -24.60 -64.87 -26.38
CA ASP A 545 -23.19 -65.19 -26.69
C ASP A 545 -22.13 -64.31 -25.99
N LEU A 546 -21.16 -65.00 -25.37
CA LEU A 546 -19.72 -64.72 -25.29
C LEU A 546 -19.18 -63.41 -24.66
N ILE A 547 -18.75 -63.53 -23.39
CA ILE A 547 -17.33 -63.48 -22.92
C ILE A 547 -16.43 -62.31 -23.43
N GLN A 548 -15.61 -61.62 -22.63
CA GLN A 548 -15.49 -61.36 -21.18
C GLN A 548 -14.31 -60.37 -20.98
N ASP A 549 -14.10 -59.84 -19.77
CA ASP A 549 -12.98 -58.96 -19.41
C ASP A 549 -11.60 -59.65 -19.40
N GLU A 550 -10.51 -58.89 -19.56
CA GLU A 550 -9.47 -58.73 -18.51
C GLU A 550 -8.38 -57.69 -18.87
N GLU A 551 -7.83 -57.02 -17.86
CA GLU A 551 -6.52 -56.35 -17.89
C GLU A 551 -5.39 -57.36 -17.62
N LYS A 552 -4.17 -57.15 -18.16
CA LYS A 552 -2.90 -57.63 -17.55
C LYS A 552 -1.62 -57.04 -18.15
N ASP A 553 -0.62 -56.85 -17.29
CA ASP A 553 0.75 -56.43 -17.60
C ASP A 553 1.63 -57.55 -18.20
N VAL A 554 2.75 -57.19 -18.84
CA VAL A 554 3.92 -58.07 -19.03
C VAL A 554 5.25 -57.32 -18.83
N VAL A 555 6.13 -57.93 -18.01
CA VAL A 555 7.46 -57.49 -17.52
C VAL A 555 8.58 -58.06 -18.44
N MET A 556 9.75 -57.44 -18.72
CA MET A 556 10.83 -56.87 -17.87
C MET A 556 11.62 -55.78 -18.67
N SER A 557 12.90 -55.37 -18.51
CA SER A 557 14.10 -55.77 -17.71
C SER A 557 15.19 -54.67 -17.71
N ASN A 558 15.94 -54.55 -16.60
CA ASN A 558 17.37 -54.11 -16.48
C ASN A 558 17.72 -52.63 -16.80
N ASP A 559 18.75 -51.98 -16.21
CA ASP A 559 19.88 -52.46 -15.37
C ASP A 559 20.53 -51.36 -14.45
N VAL A 560 21.39 -51.79 -13.50
CA VAL A 560 22.50 -51.07 -12.77
C VAL A 560 22.26 -50.07 -11.59
N ASP A 561 22.78 -50.49 -10.42
CA ASP A 561 23.44 -49.82 -9.25
C ASP A 561 23.00 -48.48 -8.60
N SER A 562 22.71 -48.54 -7.28
CA SER A 562 23.67 -48.18 -6.20
C SER A 562 23.16 -48.58 -4.78
N SER A 563 24.05 -48.76 -3.79
CA SER A 563 23.75 -49.26 -2.41
C SER A 563 23.64 -48.12 -1.36
N ASP A 564 23.09 -48.27 -0.13
CA ASP A 564 23.56 -49.09 1.01
C ASP A 564 22.53 -49.29 2.18
N LEU A 565 22.63 -50.45 2.86
CA LEU A 565 22.55 -50.70 4.33
C LEU A 565 21.36 -50.26 5.24
N ILE A 566 20.24 -51.02 5.19
CA ILE A 566 19.74 -52.00 6.22
C ILE A 566 20.29 -51.88 7.69
N PRO A 567 19.54 -52.11 8.82
CA PRO A 567 18.15 -51.74 9.20
C PRO A 567 17.88 -51.40 10.72
N GLN A 568 16.61 -51.10 11.04
CA GLN A 568 15.74 -51.50 12.19
C GLN A 568 16.27 -51.87 13.61
N THR A 569 15.45 -51.53 14.63
CA THR A 569 15.00 -52.47 15.68
C THR A 569 13.57 -52.11 16.17
N ILE A 570 12.82 -53.05 16.77
CA ILE A 570 11.36 -52.95 17.06
C ILE A 570 11.04 -53.48 18.48
N SER A 571 9.87 -53.11 19.03
CA SER A 571 9.18 -53.64 20.24
C SER A 571 9.64 -53.05 21.59
N GLU A 572 8.81 -52.88 22.65
CA GLU A 572 7.52 -53.54 23.00
C GLU A 572 6.41 -52.56 23.55
N LYS A 573 5.29 -53.14 24.02
CA LYS A 573 4.06 -52.56 24.63
C LYS A 573 3.60 -53.53 25.75
N PRO A 574 2.48 -53.33 26.51
CA PRO A 574 1.77 -52.12 26.99
C PRO A 574 1.44 -52.18 28.52
N ARG A 575 0.68 -51.21 29.07
CA ARG A 575 -0.26 -51.33 30.23
C ARG A 575 -1.19 -50.10 30.21
N SER A 576 -2.52 -50.22 30.04
CA SER A 576 -3.58 -50.45 31.06
C SER A 576 -3.59 -49.40 32.19
N GLN A 577 -4.66 -48.75 32.63
CA GLN A 577 -6.09 -48.60 32.30
C GLN A 577 -6.65 -47.73 33.47
N GLU A 578 -7.76 -47.02 33.29
CA GLU A 578 -8.43 -46.29 34.39
C GLU A 578 -9.17 -47.25 35.36
N PRO A 579 -9.68 -46.76 36.51
CA PRO A 579 -11.12 -46.43 36.53
C PRO A 579 -11.55 -45.28 37.50
N THR A 580 -12.68 -44.62 37.18
CA THR A 580 -13.78 -44.11 38.08
C THR A 580 -13.42 -43.38 39.41
N ASN A 581 -14.08 -42.30 39.83
CA ASN A 581 -15.55 -42.19 39.95
C ASN A 581 -16.06 -40.77 40.36
N ASP A 582 -17.32 -40.46 40.01
CA ASP A 582 -18.36 -39.64 40.66
C ASP A 582 -18.14 -38.31 41.45
N SER A 583 -19.16 -37.44 41.28
CA SER A 583 -19.90 -36.63 42.29
C SER A 583 -19.82 -35.09 42.30
N GLU A 584 -21.02 -34.52 42.09
CA GLU A 584 -21.66 -33.30 42.62
C GLU A 584 -20.84 -32.10 43.17
N GLY A 585 -21.18 -30.89 42.69
CA GLY A 585 -20.72 -29.62 43.28
C GLY A 585 -21.50 -28.39 42.79
N LYS A 586 -22.68 -28.10 43.37
CA LYS A 586 -23.45 -26.87 43.07
C LYS A 586 -22.81 -25.65 43.74
N SER A 587 -22.76 -24.53 43.02
CA SER A 587 -22.94 -23.19 43.62
C SER A 587 -23.51 -22.22 42.58
N VAL A 588 -24.37 -21.30 43.02
CA VAL A 588 -25.07 -20.30 42.20
C VAL A 588 -25.07 -18.99 42.98
N GLU A 589 -24.55 -17.93 42.36
CA GLU A 589 -24.85 -16.52 42.61
C GLU A 589 -24.33 -15.78 41.35
N GLN A 590 -25.15 -15.27 40.43
CA GLN A 590 -26.17 -14.22 40.57
C GLN A 590 -25.66 -12.97 41.30
N GLN A 591 -25.26 -11.96 40.52
CA GLN A 591 -25.67 -10.59 40.78
C GLN A 591 -26.26 -9.97 39.51
N GLN A 592 -27.28 -9.13 39.71
CA GLN A 592 -28.24 -8.73 38.68
C GLN A 592 -27.98 -7.31 38.19
N ILE A 593 -28.26 -7.06 36.91
CA ILE A 593 -28.34 -5.73 36.32
C ILE A 593 -29.46 -4.93 37.01
N THR A 594 -29.23 -3.64 37.27
CA THR A 594 -30.31 -2.63 37.29
C THR A 594 -29.74 -1.28 36.83
N LEU A 595 -30.54 -0.53 36.05
CA LEU A 595 -30.22 0.85 35.65
C LEU A 595 -30.62 1.82 36.78
N ASP A 596 -29.93 2.96 36.89
CA ASP A 596 -30.63 4.24 36.69
C ASP A 596 -29.71 5.45 36.43
N GLN A 597 -30.19 6.32 35.55
CA GLN A 597 -29.95 7.76 35.33
C GLN A 597 -28.73 8.46 35.98
N LEU A 598 -27.77 8.91 35.15
CA LEU A 598 -27.70 10.32 34.68
C LEU A 598 -26.72 10.51 33.51
#